data_AF-A0A377HBV4-F1
#
_entry.id   AF-A0A377HBV4-F1
#
_cell.length_a   1.000
_cell.length_b   1.000
_cell.length_c   1.000
_cell.angle_alpha   90.00
_cell.angle_beta   90.00
_cell.angle_gamma   90.00
#
_symmetry.space_group_name_H-M   'P 1'
#
loop_
_entity.id
_entity.type
_entity.pdbx_description
1 polymer ?
#
loop_
_entity_poly.entity_id
_entity_poly.type
_entity_poly.pdbx_seq_one_letter_code
_entity_poly.pdbx_strand_id
1 'polypeptide(L)'
;MLELNAKTTALVVIDLQEGILPFAGGPHTADEVVNRAGKLAAKFRASGQPVFLVRVGWSADYAEALKQPVDTPSPAKVLPENWWQHPAALGATDSG
;
A
#
# COMPACT_ATOMS: atom_id res chain seq x y z
N MET A 1 4.77 -26.32 10.53
CA MET A 1 3.71 -25.88 9.61
C MET A 1 3.17 -24.56 10.12
N LEU A 2 2.86 -23.61 9.25
CA LEU A 2 2.29 -22.33 9.67
C LEU A 2 0.82 -22.53 10.05
N GLU A 3 0.44 -22.11 11.25
CA GLU A 3 -0.94 -22.21 11.75
C GLU A 3 -1.55 -20.81 11.84
N LEU A 4 -2.64 -20.58 11.10
CA LEU A 4 -3.41 -19.33 11.13
C LEU A 4 -4.90 -19.65 11.16
N ASN A 5 -5.63 -19.03 12.08
CA ASN A 5 -7.09 -19.07 12.05
C ASN A 5 -7.60 -17.98 11.12
N ALA A 6 -8.03 -18.38 9.92
CA ALA A 6 -8.53 -17.45 8.92
C ALA A 6 -9.61 -16.51 9.48
N LYS A 7 -10.52 -17.00 10.33
CA LYS A 7 -11.66 -16.21 10.87
C LYS A 7 -11.24 -15.05 11.79
N THR A 8 -9.99 -15.05 12.25
CA THR A 8 -9.42 -14.01 13.10
C THR A 8 -8.16 -13.41 12.49
N THR A 9 -8.01 -13.51 11.16
CA THR A 9 -6.86 -12.99 10.43
C THR A 9 -7.32 -11.97 9.38
N ALA A 10 -6.66 -10.82 9.33
CA ALA A 10 -6.83 -9.83 8.27
C ALA A 10 -5.56 -9.68 7.45
N LEU A 11 -5.70 -9.24 6.20
CA LEU A 11 -4.58 -8.83 5.36
C LEU A 11 -4.42 -7.32 5.43
N VAL A 12 -3.20 -6.84 5.68
CA VAL A 12 -2.85 -5.43 5.61
C VAL A 12 -1.79 -5.26 4.53
N VAL A 13 -2.10 -4.48 3.49
CA VAL A 13 -1.22 -4.18 2.36
C VAL A 13 -0.74 -2.74 2.51
N ILE A 14 0.56 -2.54 2.71
CA ILE A 14 1.15 -1.23 2.99
C ILE A 14 1.68 -0.61 1.70
N ASP A 15 1.17 0.58 1.40
CA ASP A 15 1.71 1.55 0.45
C ASP A 15 2.00 1.00 -0.96
N LEU A 16 1.21 0.02 -1.39
CA LEU A 16 1.21 -0.44 -2.78
C LEU A 16 0.35 0.50 -3.63
N GLN A 17 0.90 1.69 -3.86
CA GLN A 17 0.37 2.77 -4.68
C GLN A 17 1.42 3.23 -5.70
N GLU A 18 1.00 3.68 -6.88
CA GLU A 18 1.92 4.01 -8.00
C GLU A 18 2.99 5.05 -7.62
N GLY A 19 2.69 5.98 -6.70
CA GLY A 19 3.66 6.95 -6.19
C GLY A 19 4.80 6.35 -5.34
N ILE A 20 4.61 5.17 -4.77
CA ILE A 20 5.56 4.51 -3.86
C ILE A 20 6.33 3.38 -4.55
N LEU A 21 5.77 2.75 -5.59
CA LEU A 21 6.42 1.66 -6.30
C LEU A 21 7.85 1.96 -6.78
N PRO A 22 8.20 3.17 -7.25
CA PRO A 22 9.57 3.49 -7.67
C PRO A 22 10.63 3.37 -6.56
N PHE A 23 10.23 3.35 -5.28
CA PHE A 23 11.14 3.21 -4.15
C PHE A 23 11.51 1.75 -3.82
N ALA A 24 10.93 0.77 -4.53
CA ALA A 24 11.24 -0.64 -4.35
C ALA A 24 12.63 -1.01 -4.93
N GLY A 25 13.68 -0.74 -4.15
CA GLY A 25 15.08 -1.00 -4.54
C GLY A 25 15.53 -2.47 -4.50
N GLY A 26 14.70 -3.39 -3.99
CA GLY A 26 15.01 -4.81 -3.85
C GLY A 26 14.82 -5.36 -2.43
N PRO A 27 14.90 -6.68 -2.20
CA PRO A 27 15.33 -7.71 -3.17
C PRO A 27 14.23 -8.17 -4.14
N HIS A 28 13.00 -7.70 -3.96
CA HIS A 28 11.89 -7.97 -4.88
C HIS A 28 11.50 -6.70 -5.62
N THR A 29 11.11 -6.86 -6.88
CA THR A 29 10.59 -5.77 -7.69
C THR A 29 9.21 -5.33 -7.20
N ALA A 30 8.83 -4.09 -7.50
CA ALA A 30 7.48 -3.58 -7.22
C ALA A 30 6.39 -4.51 -7.79
N ASP A 31 6.55 -4.94 -9.05
CA ASP A 31 5.60 -5.84 -9.72
C ASP A 31 5.45 -7.19 -9.02
N GLU A 32 6.55 -7.78 -8.55
CA GLU A 32 6.47 -9.03 -7.78
C GLU A 32 5.69 -8.83 -6.48
N VAL A 33 5.94 -7.74 -5.76
CA VAL A 33 5.27 -7.44 -4.50
C VAL A 33 3.78 -7.20 -4.74
N VAL A 34 3.42 -6.37 -5.73
CA VAL A 34 2.03 -6.11 -6.13
C VAL A 34 1.31 -7.40 -6.51
N ASN A 35 1.92 -8.23 -7.36
CA ASN A 35 1.29 -9.48 -7.80
C ASN A 35 1.12 -10.50 -6.66
N ARG A 36 2.10 -10.60 -5.75
CA ARG A 36 2.01 -11.49 -4.58
C ARG A 36 0.97 -10.97 -3.59
N ALA A 37 0.92 -9.66 -3.34
CA ALA A 37 -0.11 -9.04 -2.51
C ALA A 37 -1.51 -9.23 -3.08
N GLY A 38 -1.69 -9.10 -4.40
CA GLY A 38 -2.95 -9.41 -5.09
C GLY A 38 -3.42 -10.84 -4.87
N LYS A 39 -2.51 -11.83 -4.92
CA LYS A 39 -2.82 -13.24 -4.60
C LYS A 39 -3.27 -13.43 -3.15
N LEU A 40 -2.60 -12.77 -2.20
CA LEU A 40 -3.02 -12.78 -0.80
C LEU A 40 -4.41 -12.16 -0.66
N ALA A 41 -4.63 -10.97 -1.24
CA ALA A 41 -5.90 -10.28 -1.17
C ALA A 41 -7.06 -11.12 -1.74
N ALA A 42 -6.84 -11.79 -2.88
CA ALA A 42 -7.81 -12.71 -3.47
C ALA A 42 -8.16 -13.86 -2.50
N LYS A 43 -7.17 -14.45 -1.82
CA LYS A 43 -7.39 -15.53 -0.84
C LYS A 43 -8.19 -15.05 0.37
N PHE A 44 -7.90 -13.86 0.89
CA PHE A 44 -8.60 -13.26 2.02
C PHE A 44 -10.05 -12.92 1.65
N ARG A 45 -10.27 -12.28 0.50
CA ARG A 45 -11.63 -11.98 -0.01
C ARG A 45 -12.46 -13.26 -0.20
N ALA A 46 -11.87 -14.31 -0.81
CA ALA A 46 -12.53 -15.61 -0.97
C ALA A 46 -12.88 -16.30 0.37
N SER A 47 -12.21 -15.93 1.46
CA SER A 47 -12.45 -16.44 2.82
C SER A 47 -13.32 -15.49 3.66
N GLY A 48 -13.88 -14.44 3.04
CA GLY A 48 -14.68 -13.41 3.71
C GLY A 48 -13.89 -12.61 4.75
N GLN A 49 -12.56 -12.55 4.63
CA GLN A 49 -11.70 -11.87 5.60
C GLN A 49 -11.33 -10.45 5.14
N PRO A 50 -11.10 -9.53 6.10
CA PRO A 50 -10.77 -8.14 5.78
C PRO A 50 -9.46 -8.02 5.00
N VAL A 51 -9.46 -7.12 4.01
CA VAL A 51 -8.27 -6.67 3.28
C VAL A 51 -8.17 -5.16 3.42
N PHE A 52 -7.17 -4.68 4.15
CA PHE A 52 -6.87 -3.26 4.34
C PHE A 52 -5.81 -2.83 3.32
N LEU A 53 -6.20 -2.00 2.35
CA LEU A 53 -5.27 -1.40 1.39
C LEU A 53 -4.85 -0.02 1.90
N VAL A 54 -3.69 0.03 2.56
CA VAL A 54 -3.15 1.24 3.16
C VAL A 54 -2.40 2.04 2.09
N ARG A 55 -2.50 3.37 2.19
CA ARG A 55 -1.77 4.33 1.37
C ARG A 55 -1.23 5.44 2.26
N VAL A 56 -0.14 6.05 1.83
CA VAL A 56 0.51 7.19 2.48
C VAL A 56 0.49 8.42 1.57
N GLY A 57 0.37 9.58 2.17
CA GLY A 57 0.50 10.87 1.52
C GLY A 57 -0.13 11.98 2.34
N TRP A 58 -0.17 13.17 1.76
CA TRP A 58 -0.62 14.40 2.41
C TRP A 58 -1.49 15.21 1.45
N SER A 59 -2.28 16.12 2.01
CA SER A 59 -2.93 17.18 1.25
C SER A 59 -1.88 18.05 0.56
N ALA A 60 -2.30 18.81 -0.46
CA ALA A 60 -1.39 19.66 -1.25
C ALA A 60 -0.62 20.69 -0.40
N ASP A 61 -1.17 21.09 0.74
CA ASP A 61 -0.57 22.02 1.71
C ASP A 61 0.31 21.32 2.77
N TYR A 62 0.43 19.99 2.71
CA TYR A 62 1.16 19.18 3.68
C TYR A 62 0.69 19.41 5.12
N ALA A 63 -0.58 19.77 5.36
CA ALA A 63 -1.09 20.06 6.71
C ALA A 63 -0.93 18.87 7.67
N GLU A 64 -1.08 17.64 7.18
CA GLU A 64 -1.04 16.41 7.96
C GLU A 64 0.38 15.85 8.17
N ALA A 65 1.37 16.43 7.49
CA ALA A 65 2.75 15.95 7.56
C ALA A 65 3.41 16.28 8.90
N LEU A 66 4.25 15.37 9.38
CA LEU A 66 5.19 15.65 10.46
C LEU A 66 6.28 16.61 9.95
N LYS A 67 6.61 17.63 10.75
CA LYS A 67 7.43 18.80 10.35
C LYS A 67 8.59 19.12 11.30
N GLN A 68 8.88 18.23 12.23
CA GLN A 68 9.98 18.40 13.18
C GLN A 68 11.34 18.39 12.44
N PRO A 69 12.36 19.10 12.96
CA PRO A 69 13.70 19.05 12.39
C PRO A 69 14.28 17.63 12.52
N VAL A 70 14.88 17.13 11.42
CA VAL A 70 15.56 15.83 11.33
C VAL A 70 16.80 15.97 10.43
N ASP A 71 17.77 15.07 10.56
CA ASP A 71 19.03 15.13 9.81
C ASP A 71 18.86 14.96 8.30
N THR A 72 17.90 14.13 7.87
CA THR A 72 17.61 13.87 6.44
C THR A 72 16.11 13.97 6.18
N PRO A 73 15.60 15.18 5.85
CA PRO A 73 14.18 15.38 5.59
C PRO A 73 13.78 14.88 4.20
N SER A 74 12.57 14.33 4.09
CA SER A 74 11.92 14.15 2.79
C SER A 74 11.49 15.50 2.22
N PRO A 75 11.79 15.83 0.95
CA PRO A 75 11.42 17.11 0.38
C PRO A 75 9.90 17.18 0.14
N ALA A 76 9.26 18.25 0.60
CA ALA A 76 7.84 18.53 0.34
C ALA A 76 7.66 18.98 -1.13
N LYS A 77 7.48 18.01 -2.03
CA LYS A 77 7.26 18.23 -3.46
C LYS A 77 5.77 18.11 -3.79
N VAL A 78 5.35 18.66 -4.92
CA VAL A 78 4.01 18.33 -5.45
C VAL A 78 3.97 16.83 -5.71
N LEU A 79 2.98 16.13 -5.13
CA LEU A 79 2.79 14.71 -5.37
C LEU A 79 2.32 14.50 -6.82
N PRO A 80 2.85 13.50 -7.54
CA PRO A 80 2.42 13.21 -8.91
C PRO A 80 0.94 12.80 -8.95
N GLU A 81 0.29 12.97 -10.10
CA GLU A 81 -1.15 12.68 -10.26
C GLU A 81 -1.52 11.23 -9.91
N ASN A 82 -0.61 10.29 -10.16
CA ASN A 82 -0.81 8.87 -9.90
C ASN A 82 -0.48 8.48 -8.46
N TRP A 83 -0.07 9.40 -7.59
CA TRP A 83 0.46 9.08 -6.25
C TRP A 83 -0.41 8.10 -5.47
N TRP A 84 -1.72 8.32 -5.48
CA TRP A 84 -2.70 7.54 -4.71
C TRP A 84 -3.25 6.30 -5.43
N GLN A 85 -2.91 6.10 -6.70
CA GLN A 85 -3.51 5.04 -7.51
C GLN A 85 -3.05 3.67 -7.00
N HIS A 86 -4.00 2.76 -6.81
CA HIS A 86 -3.68 1.36 -6.58
C HIS A 86 -3.38 0.67 -7.92
N PRO A 87 -2.30 -0.11 -8.01
CA PRO A 87 -2.06 -0.96 -9.17
C PRO A 87 -3.21 -1.94 -9.38
N ALA A 88 -3.64 -2.13 -10.63
CA ALA A 88 -4.80 -2.95 -10.97
C ALA A 88 -4.72 -4.39 -10.42
N ALA A 89 -3.51 -4.96 -10.33
CA ALA A 89 -3.27 -6.30 -9.83
C ALA A 89 -3.60 -6.50 -8.33
N LEU A 90 -3.81 -5.44 -7.54
CA LEU A 90 -4.33 -5.55 -6.18
C LEU A 90 -5.84 -5.87 -6.14
N GLY A 91 -6.53 -5.69 -7.27
CA GLY A 91 -7.98 -5.82 -7.35
C GLY A 91 -8.68 -4.92 -6.35
N ALA A 92 -8.17 -3.70 -6.18
CA ALA A 92 -8.86 -2.68 -5.38
C ALA A 92 -10.21 -2.41 -6.05
N THR A 93 -11.29 -2.71 -5.36
CA THR A 93 -12.63 -2.29 -5.78
C THR A 93 -12.89 -0.96 -5.12
N ASP A 94 -13.34 0.03 -5.89
CA ASP A 94 -13.90 1.23 -5.29
C ASP A 94 -15.01 0.80 -4.34
N SER A 95 -14.88 1.16 -3.07
CA SER A 95 -15.95 1.00 -2.11
C SER A 95 -17.07 1.94 -2.53
N GLY A 96 -18.10 1.38 -3.17
CA GLY A 96 -19.40 2.02 -3.33
C GLY A 96 -20.13 2.17 -2.01
#